data_AF-A0A2H0DQS9-F1
#
_entry.id   AF-A0A2H0DQS9-F1
#
_cell.length_a   1.000
_cell.length_b   1.000
_cell.length_c   1.000
_cell.angle_alpha   90.00
_cell.angle_beta   90.00
_cell.angle_gamma   90.00
#
_symmetry.space_group_name_H-M   'P 1'
#
loop_
_entity.id
_entity.type
_entity.pdbx_description
1 polymer ?
#
loop_
_entity_poly.entity_id
_entity_poly.type
_entity_poly.pdbx_seq_one_letter_code
_entity_poly.pdbx_strand_id
1 'polypeptide(L)'
;MIAELHRMRGWDLGRIGGRLMRSKAWVSKRLELIERMPGWLTEEVAAGRIGAHGAAHHVLPFTRVNADDAKEVVEKLRSSGSTDRELAALYASYKSGNRDERRKIVEDPRLYLRVRSAAEQGRLDPDLNEAEQRCRRNLDLVGGVSLGLARDLPRIISEGGLDAGKGKLKTAWERAEERFGMLAKTAASTFRDGPEK
;
A
#
# COMPACT_ATOMS: atom_id res chain seq x y z
N MET A 1 -4.54 -14.55 -25.07
CA MET A 1 -3.31 -15.36 -24.88
C MET A 1 -3.21 -15.98 -23.48
N ILE A 2 -3.09 -15.23 -22.37
CA ILE A 2 -2.96 -15.83 -21.01
C ILE A 2 -4.18 -16.67 -20.62
N ALA A 3 -5.39 -16.11 -20.75
CA ALA A 3 -6.64 -16.83 -20.43
C ALA A 3 -6.81 -18.10 -21.29
N GLU A 4 -6.46 -18.01 -22.57
CA GLU A 4 -6.50 -19.13 -23.51
C GLU A 4 -5.54 -20.28 -23.10
N LEU A 5 -4.29 -19.94 -22.76
CA LEU A 5 -3.28 -20.92 -22.30
C LEU A 5 -3.71 -21.58 -20.98
N HIS A 6 -4.37 -20.84 -20.10
CA HIS A 6 -4.87 -21.39 -18.86
C HIS A 6 -6.11 -22.27 -19.06
N ARG A 7 -7.15 -21.77 -19.75
CA ARG A 7 -8.44 -22.44 -19.90
C ARG A 7 -8.44 -23.56 -20.93
N MET A 8 -7.89 -23.30 -22.12
CA MET A 8 -8.01 -24.20 -23.27
C MET A 8 -6.79 -25.10 -23.46
N ARG A 9 -5.68 -24.80 -22.80
CA ARG A 9 -4.47 -25.64 -22.81
C ARG A 9 -4.12 -26.20 -21.43
N GLY A 10 -4.84 -25.82 -20.38
CA GLY A 10 -4.68 -26.36 -19.03
C GLY A 10 -3.33 -26.05 -18.38
N TRP A 11 -2.61 -25.01 -18.83
CA TRP A 11 -1.31 -24.71 -18.25
C TRP A 11 -1.45 -24.06 -16.87
N ASP A 12 -0.57 -24.46 -15.96
CA ASP A 12 -0.45 -23.80 -14.66
C ASP A 12 0.18 -22.41 -14.81
N LEU A 13 -0.11 -21.53 -13.86
CA LEU A 13 0.32 -20.13 -13.91
C LEU A 13 1.86 -19.98 -13.85
N GLY A 14 2.57 -20.94 -13.25
CA GLY A 14 4.03 -20.94 -13.19
C GLY A 14 4.64 -21.23 -14.55
N ARG A 15 4.13 -22.25 -15.26
CA ARG A 15 4.51 -22.58 -16.63
C ARG A 15 4.22 -21.45 -17.62
N ILE A 16 3.05 -20.82 -17.50
CA ILE A 16 2.71 -19.64 -18.32
C ILE A 16 3.71 -18.50 -18.03
N GLY A 17 4.01 -18.25 -16.75
CA GLY A 17 4.97 -17.22 -16.35
C GLY A 17 6.37 -17.47 -16.91
N GLY A 18 6.87 -18.70 -16.79
CA GLY A 18 8.16 -19.10 -17.32
C GLY A 18 8.29 -18.86 -18.83
N ARG A 19 7.27 -19.22 -19.62
CA ARG A 19 7.27 -18.96 -21.08
C ARG A 19 7.20 -17.48 -21.44
N LEU A 20 6.60 -16.65 -20.59
CA LEU A 20 6.46 -15.21 -20.80
C LEU A 20 7.58 -14.39 -20.14
N MET A 21 8.56 -15.03 -19.51
CA MET A 21 9.58 -14.36 -18.69
C MET A 21 8.97 -13.45 -17.61
N ARG A 22 7.87 -13.90 -16.99
CA ARG A 22 7.14 -13.18 -15.93
C ARG A 22 6.94 -14.08 -14.72
N SER A 23 6.70 -13.46 -13.57
CA SER A 23 6.39 -14.21 -12.34
C SER A 23 4.99 -14.84 -12.40
N LYS A 24 4.80 -15.94 -11.65
CA LYS A 24 3.47 -16.54 -11.41
C LYS A 24 2.46 -15.50 -10.89
N ALA A 25 2.91 -14.62 -10.00
CA ALA A 25 2.09 -13.55 -9.45
C ALA A 25 1.61 -12.57 -10.53
N TRP A 26 2.48 -12.21 -11.48
CA TRP A 26 2.10 -11.37 -12.62
C TRP A 26 1.03 -12.02 -13.50
N VAL A 27 1.19 -13.31 -13.82
CA VAL A 27 0.21 -14.06 -14.62
C VAL A 27 -1.14 -14.15 -13.91
N SER A 28 -1.13 -14.48 -12.61
CA SER A 28 -2.34 -14.54 -11.78
C SER A 28 -3.10 -13.20 -11.82
N LYS A 29 -2.40 -12.10 -11.58
CA LYS A 29 -2.98 -10.75 -11.58
C LYS A 29 -3.57 -10.37 -12.94
N ARG A 30 -2.88 -10.73 -14.02
CA ARG A 30 -3.33 -10.42 -15.39
C ARG A 30 -4.53 -11.29 -15.79
N LEU A 31 -4.57 -12.54 -15.34
CA LEU A 31 -5.70 -13.43 -15.52
C LEU A 31 -6.91 -12.89 -14.74
N GLU A 32 -6.75 -12.51 -13.47
CA GLU A 32 -7.84 -11.89 -12.70
C GLU A 32 -8.44 -10.66 -13.40
N LEU A 33 -7.60 -9.82 -14.01
CA LEU A 33 -8.07 -8.66 -14.77
C LEU A 33 -8.83 -9.06 -16.05
N ILE A 34 -8.49 -10.17 -16.69
CA ILE A 34 -9.21 -10.64 -17.88
C ILE A 34 -10.53 -11.32 -17.50
N GLU A 35 -10.55 -12.05 -16.38
CA GLU A 35 -11.66 -12.94 -16.04
C GLU A 35 -12.71 -12.30 -15.13
N ARG A 36 -12.33 -11.33 -14.32
CA ARG A 36 -13.16 -10.80 -13.23
C ARG A 36 -13.39 -9.30 -13.31
N MET A 37 -12.84 -8.63 -14.32
CA MET A 37 -13.02 -7.19 -14.50
C MET A 37 -14.44 -6.90 -15.00
N PRO A 38 -15.20 -6.03 -14.30
CA PRO A 38 -16.51 -5.60 -14.77
C PRO A 38 -16.44 -4.92 -16.13
N GLY A 39 -17.53 -5.01 -16.91
CA GLY A 39 -17.61 -4.38 -18.24
C GLY A 39 -17.30 -2.88 -18.21
N TRP A 40 -17.90 -2.15 -17.28
CA TRP A 40 -17.64 -0.70 -17.12
C TRP A 40 -16.17 -0.39 -16.87
N LEU A 41 -15.45 -1.21 -16.10
CA LEU A 41 -14.02 -0.99 -15.83
C LEU A 41 -13.18 -1.29 -17.07
N THR A 42 -13.61 -2.27 -17.87
CA THR A 42 -12.98 -2.57 -19.17
C THR A 42 -13.10 -1.37 -20.11
N GLU A 43 -14.26 -0.73 -20.16
CA GLU A 43 -14.49 0.47 -20.97
C GLU A 43 -13.63 1.65 -20.51
N GLU A 44 -13.48 1.86 -19.19
CA GLU A 44 -12.60 2.91 -18.65
C GLU A 44 -11.14 2.70 -19.04
N VAL A 45 -10.65 1.46 -19.00
CA VAL A 45 -9.28 1.13 -19.41
C VAL A 45 -9.12 1.25 -20.93
N ALA A 46 -10.08 0.77 -21.71
CA ALA A 46 -10.06 0.86 -23.17
C ALA A 46 -10.08 2.33 -23.65
N ALA A 47 -10.80 3.19 -22.96
CA ALA A 47 -10.85 4.63 -23.25
C ALA A 47 -9.66 5.42 -22.69
N GLY A 48 -8.69 4.76 -22.02
CA GLY A 48 -7.51 5.41 -21.46
C GLY A 48 -7.79 6.31 -20.25
N ARG A 49 -9.00 6.28 -19.67
CA ARG A 49 -9.38 7.08 -18.50
C ARG A 49 -8.77 6.54 -17.21
N ILE A 50 -8.52 5.23 -17.16
CA ILE A 50 -7.77 4.56 -16.10
C ILE A 50 -6.64 3.73 -16.70
N GLY A 51 -5.44 3.86 -16.15
CA GLY A 51 -4.32 3.00 -16.50
C GLY A 51 -4.55 1.54 -16.10
N ALA A 52 -4.10 0.60 -16.94
CA ALA A 52 -4.27 -0.83 -16.68
C ALA A 52 -3.67 -1.30 -15.33
N HIS A 53 -2.63 -0.62 -14.85
CA HIS A 53 -2.05 -0.87 -13.53
C HIS A 53 -3.03 -0.54 -12.40
N GLY A 54 -3.57 0.68 -12.39
CA GLY A 54 -4.52 1.13 -11.37
C GLY A 54 -5.82 0.36 -11.39
N ALA A 55 -6.31 -0.02 -12.56
CA ALA A 55 -7.45 -0.93 -12.71
C ALA A 55 -7.18 -2.28 -12.01
N ALA A 56 -6.02 -2.90 -12.25
CA ALA A 56 -5.70 -4.22 -11.69
C ALA A 56 -5.40 -4.20 -10.18
N HIS A 57 -4.73 -3.16 -9.71
CA HIS A 57 -4.18 -3.11 -8.36
C HIS A 57 -5.06 -2.40 -7.35
N HIS A 58 -5.89 -1.46 -7.80
CA HIS A 58 -6.66 -0.60 -6.90
C HIS A 58 -8.16 -0.73 -7.16
N VAL A 59 -8.61 -0.55 -8.40
CA VAL A 59 -10.06 -0.54 -8.72
C VAL A 59 -10.67 -1.93 -8.66
N LEU A 60 -10.10 -2.95 -9.30
CA LEU A 60 -10.63 -4.32 -9.26
C LEU A 60 -10.68 -4.91 -7.84
N PRO A 61 -9.69 -4.67 -6.95
CA PRO A 61 -9.84 -5.02 -5.54
C PRO A 61 -10.93 -4.20 -4.83
N PHE A 62 -11.09 -2.92 -5.17
CA PHE A 62 -12.16 -2.08 -4.62
C PHE A 62 -13.54 -2.65 -4.98
N THR A 63 -13.76 -3.08 -6.22
CA THR A 63 -15.06 -3.68 -6.60
C THR A 63 -15.41 -4.95 -5.83
N ARG A 64 -14.42 -5.65 -5.24
CA ARG A 64 -14.65 -6.82 -4.38
C ARG A 64 -15.12 -6.43 -2.98
N VAL A 65 -14.77 -5.23 -2.53
CA VAL A 65 -15.22 -4.68 -1.24
C VAL A 65 -16.61 -4.08 -1.39
N ASN A 66 -16.79 -3.25 -2.42
CA ASN A 66 -18.09 -2.69 -2.80
C ASN A 66 -18.04 -2.29 -4.29
N ALA A 67 -18.83 -2.97 -5.13
CA ALA A 67 -18.83 -2.77 -6.57
C ALA A 67 -19.47 -1.43 -6.99
N ASP A 68 -20.53 -1.03 -6.31
CA ASP A 68 -21.30 0.18 -6.64
C ASP A 68 -20.50 1.42 -6.27
N ASP A 69 -19.98 1.47 -5.04
CA ASP A 69 -19.14 2.58 -4.58
C ASP A 69 -17.86 2.70 -5.41
N ALA A 70 -17.23 1.57 -5.78
CA ALA A 70 -16.04 1.59 -6.63
C ALA A 70 -16.33 2.18 -8.02
N LYS A 71 -17.49 1.85 -8.59
CA LYS A 71 -17.94 2.43 -9.86
C LYS A 71 -18.20 3.93 -9.69
N GLU A 72 -19.01 4.32 -8.71
CA GLU A 72 -19.37 5.72 -8.47
C GLU A 72 -18.13 6.62 -8.26
N VAL A 73 -17.16 6.15 -7.46
CA VAL A 73 -15.90 6.85 -7.23
C VAL A 73 -15.14 7.07 -8.55
N VAL A 74 -15.01 6.03 -9.38
CA VAL A 74 -14.34 6.14 -10.68
C VAL A 74 -15.08 7.12 -11.61
N GLU A 75 -16.41 7.05 -11.65
CA GLU A 75 -17.21 7.93 -12.49
C GLU A 75 -17.03 9.41 -12.11
N LYS A 76 -16.98 9.72 -10.81
CA LYS A 76 -16.73 11.07 -10.31
C LYS A 76 -15.31 11.59 -10.61
N LEU A 77 -14.35 10.69 -10.82
CA LEU A 77 -12.99 11.07 -11.20
C LEU A 77 -12.80 11.30 -12.71
N ARG A 78 -13.74 10.83 -13.57
CA ARG A 78 -13.63 10.85 -15.05
C ARG A 78 -13.24 12.21 -15.66
N SER A 79 -13.78 13.31 -15.13
CA SER A 79 -13.64 14.66 -15.74
C SER A 79 -12.21 15.21 -15.83
N SER A 80 -11.26 14.59 -15.14
CA SER A 80 -9.87 15.07 -15.01
C SER A 80 -8.83 13.95 -15.18
N GLY A 81 -9.29 12.72 -15.42
CA GLY A 81 -8.48 11.52 -15.22
C GLY A 81 -8.21 11.20 -13.75
N SER A 82 -7.67 10.01 -13.49
CA SER A 82 -7.17 9.61 -12.17
C SER A 82 -5.75 9.12 -12.30
N THR A 83 -4.88 9.54 -11.39
CA THR A 83 -3.55 8.96 -11.26
C THR A 83 -3.61 7.63 -10.51
N ASP A 84 -2.63 6.77 -10.74
CA ASP A 84 -2.51 5.51 -10.00
C ASP A 84 -2.43 5.72 -8.48
N ARG A 85 -1.75 6.78 -8.06
CA ARG A 85 -1.59 7.17 -6.64
C ARG A 85 -2.92 7.56 -6.01
N GLU A 86 -3.77 8.30 -6.72
CA GLU A 86 -5.09 8.69 -6.23
C GLU A 86 -6.02 7.49 -6.10
N LEU A 87 -5.99 6.56 -7.07
CA LEU A 87 -6.76 5.32 -6.99
C LEU A 87 -6.30 4.44 -5.82
N ALA A 88 -4.99 4.30 -5.62
CA ALA A 88 -4.42 3.58 -4.48
C ALA A 88 -4.84 4.22 -3.15
N ALA A 89 -4.75 5.55 -3.09
CA ALA A 89 -5.12 6.36 -1.94
C ALA A 89 -6.59 6.16 -1.53
N LEU A 90 -7.52 6.28 -2.49
CA LEU A 90 -8.95 6.13 -2.25
C LEU A 90 -9.30 4.71 -1.83
N TYR A 91 -8.77 3.70 -2.52
CA TYR A 91 -9.01 2.30 -2.16
C TYR A 91 -8.49 1.96 -0.76
N ALA A 92 -7.26 2.37 -0.44
CA ALA A 92 -6.69 2.12 0.89
C ALA A 92 -7.55 2.75 2.00
N SER A 93 -7.88 4.03 1.85
CA SER A 93 -8.75 4.77 2.79
C SER A 93 -10.13 4.14 2.91
N TYR A 94 -10.76 3.74 1.80
CA TYR A 94 -12.08 3.12 1.82
C TYR A 94 -12.06 1.77 2.55
N LYS A 95 -11.03 0.96 2.30
CA LYS A 95 -10.86 -0.36 2.89
C LYS A 95 -10.67 -0.28 4.41
N SER A 96 -9.83 0.63 4.89
CA SER A 96 -9.58 0.80 6.34
C SER A 96 -10.61 1.67 7.06
N GLY A 97 -11.36 2.48 6.31
CA GLY A 97 -12.24 3.50 6.85
C GLY A 97 -13.57 2.97 7.38
N ASN A 98 -14.14 3.73 8.32
CA ASN A 98 -15.48 3.49 8.85
C ASN A 98 -16.57 3.96 7.86
N ARG A 99 -17.84 3.79 8.23
CA ARG A 99 -18.98 4.15 7.36
C ARG A 99 -18.98 5.63 6.95
N ASP A 100 -18.59 6.53 7.85
CA ASP A 100 -18.55 7.97 7.55
C ASP A 100 -17.42 8.30 6.58
N GLU A 101 -16.26 7.68 6.74
CA GLU A 101 -15.13 7.86 5.84
C GLU A 101 -15.44 7.34 4.42
N ARG A 102 -16.04 6.15 4.32
CA ARG A 102 -16.50 5.59 3.04
C ARG A 102 -17.50 6.52 2.35
N ARG A 103 -18.49 7.06 3.10
CA ARG A 103 -19.45 8.03 2.55
C ARG A 103 -18.74 9.25 1.97
N LYS A 104 -17.80 9.86 2.70
CA LYS A 104 -17.04 11.03 2.22
C LYS A 104 -16.24 10.74 0.95
N ILE A 105 -15.63 9.55 0.86
CA ILE A 105 -14.89 9.09 -0.32
C ILE A 105 -15.82 8.99 -1.53
N VAL A 106 -17.00 8.40 -1.36
CA VAL A 106 -17.96 8.22 -2.45
C VAL A 106 -18.59 9.55 -2.84
N GLU A 107 -18.96 10.39 -1.87
CA GLU A 107 -19.63 11.68 -2.06
C GLU A 107 -18.82 12.62 -2.96
N ASP A 108 -17.56 12.90 -2.59
CA ASP A 108 -16.62 13.68 -3.39
C ASP A 108 -15.19 13.15 -3.22
N PRO A 109 -14.74 12.22 -4.08
CA PRO A 109 -13.42 11.62 -3.97
C PRO A 109 -12.29 12.63 -4.17
N ARG A 110 -12.51 13.72 -4.92
CA ARG A 110 -11.47 14.74 -5.11
C ARG A 110 -11.35 15.65 -3.91
N LEU A 111 -12.46 16.08 -3.32
CA LEU A 111 -12.41 16.81 -2.07
C LEU A 111 -11.76 15.97 -0.97
N TYR A 112 -12.10 14.67 -0.89
CA TYR A 112 -11.45 13.76 0.05
C TYR A 112 -9.93 13.73 -0.16
N LEU A 113 -9.46 13.56 -1.40
CA LEU A 113 -8.02 13.58 -1.72
C LEU A 113 -7.36 14.92 -1.38
N ARG A 114 -8.02 16.06 -1.66
CA ARG A 114 -7.50 17.39 -1.31
C ARG A 114 -7.40 17.59 0.19
N VAL A 115 -8.44 17.24 0.94
CA VAL A 115 -8.44 17.34 2.42
C VAL A 115 -7.36 16.44 3.00
N ARG A 116 -7.21 15.23 2.48
CA ARG A 116 -6.16 14.31 2.92
C ARG A 116 -4.77 14.84 2.60
N SER A 117 -4.56 15.36 1.39
CA SER A 117 -3.30 15.97 0.99
C SER A 117 -2.97 17.21 1.83
N ALA A 118 -3.96 18.05 2.15
CA ALA A 118 -3.79 19.21 3.02
C ALA A 118 -3.49 18.81 4.47
N ALA A 119 -4.12 17.75 4.98
CA ALA A 119 -3.81 17.20 6.31
C ALA A 119 -2.42 16.55 6.36
N GLU A 120 -1.99 15.90 5.28
CA GLU A 120 -0.63 15.41 5.12
C GLU A 120 0.36 16.58 5.05
N GLN A 121 0.06 17.64 4.28
CA GLN A 121 0.84 18.87 4.14
C GLN A 121 0.94 19.66 5.43
N GLY A 122 -0.14 19.77 6.22
CA GLY A 122 -0.13 20.42 7.53
C GLY A 122 0.67 19.65 8.59
N ARG A 123 1.01 18.38 8.32
CA ARG A 123 1.98 17.60 9.11
C ARG A 123 3.41 17.72 8.58
N LEU A 124 3.59 18.31 7.40
CA LEU A 124 4.91 18.57 6.85
C LEU A 124 5.51 19.80 7.53
N ASP A 125 6.79 19.70 7.83
CA ASP A 125 7.56 20.81 8.34
C ASP A 125 7.99 21.67 7.14
N PRO A 126 7.61 22.96 7.08
CA PRO A 126 7.94 23.82 5.94
C PRO A 126 9.45 24.02 5.76
N ASP A 127 10.25 23.78 6.80
CA ASP A 127 11.70 23.95 6.77
C ASP A 127 12.43 22.73 6.19
N LEU A 128 11.73 21.64 5.90
CA LEU A 128 12.31 20.39 5.41
C LEU A 128 11.93 20.13 3.94
N ASN A 129 12.88 19.67 3.14
CA ASN A 129 12.60 19.18 1.78
C ASN A 129 11.95 17.77 1.81
N GLU A 130 11.49 17.27 0.65
CA GLU A 130 10.76 15.99 0.59
C GLU A 130 11.55 14.80 1.17
N ALA A 131 12.87 14.76 0.92
CA ALA A 131 13.74 13.69 1.40
C ALA A 131 13.90 13.76 2.93
N GLU A 132 14.12 14.95 3.48
CA GLU A 132 14.23 15.21 4.91
C GLU A 132 12.92 14.91 5.64
N GLN A 133 11.79 15.35 5.11
CA GLN A 133 10.49 15.04 5.69
C GLN A 133 10.20 13.54 5.68
N ARG A 134 10.58 12.83 4.60
CA ARG A 134 10.47 11.36 4.54
C ARG A 134 11.35 10.71 5.60
N CYS A 135 12.58 11.19 5.77
CA CYS A 135 13.49 10.75 6.82
C CYS A 135 12.86 10.94 8.20
N ARG A 136 12.37 12.16 8.49
CA ARG A 136 11.69 12.48 9.76
C ARG A 136 10.51 11.57 10.04
N ARG A 137 9.60 11.39 9.06
CA ARG A 137 8.43 10.48 9.23
C ARG A 137 8.83 9.04 9.52
N ASN A 138 9.88 8.54 8.87
CA ASN A 138 10.38 7.18 9.13
C ASN A 138 10.97 7.06 10.54
N LEU A 139 11.71 8.07 11.01
CA LEU A 139 12.24 8.12 12.36
C LEU A 139 11.12 8.20 13.41
N ASP A 140 10.11 9.04 13.20
CA ASP A 140 8.92 9.14 14.05
C ASP A 140 8.17 7.79 14.12
N LEU A 141 7.99 7.14 12.96
CA LEU A 141 7.35 5.82 12.88
C LEU A 141 8.14 4.76 13.66
N VAL A 142 9.46 4.68 13.47
CA VAL A 142 10.32 3.72 14.19
C VAL A 142 10.26 3.98 15.69
N GLY A 143 10.32 5.25 16.12
CA GLY A 143 10.19 5.62 17.54
C GLY A 143 8.85 5.18 18.14
N GLY A 144 7.74 5.47 17.44
CA GLY A 144 6.41 5.09 17.88
C GLY A 144 6.20 3.57 17.97
N VAL A 145 6.65 2.81 16.96
CA VAL A 145 6.59 1.34 16.97
C VAL A 145 7.44 0.76 18.10
N SER A 146 8.65 1.28 18.29
CA SER A 146 9.55 0.84 19.38
C SER A 146 8.92 1.05 20.75
N LEU A 147 8.29 2.21 20.97
CA LEU A 147 7.58 2.50 22.21
C LEU A 147 6.37 1.59 22.43
N GLY A 148 5.60 1.30 21.38
CA GLY A 148 4.49 0.34 21.44
C GLY A 148 4.96 -1.05 21.81
N LEU A 149 5.98 -1.56 21.12
CA LEU A 149 6.57 -2.88 21.39
C LEU A 149 7.13 -2.97 22.82
N ALA A 150 7.74 -1.91 23.35
CA ALA A 150 8.23 -1.88 24.73
C ALA A 150 7.11 -2.07 25.75
N ARG A 151 5.88 -1.63 25.45
CA ARG A 151 4.69 -1.80 26.29
C ARG A 151 4.04 -3.17 26.10
N ASP A 152 3.95 -3.64 24.86
CA ASP A 152 3.18 -4.84 24.50
C ASP A 152 3.96 -6.14 24.73
N LEU A 153 5.29 -6.12 24.54
CA LEU A 153 6.11 -7.33 24.59
C LEU A 153 6.07 -8.06 25.95
N PRO A 154 6.12 -7.38 27.11
CA PRO A 154 5.94 -8.03 28.41
C PRO A 154 4.58 -8.73 28.52
N ARG A 155 3.50 -8.07 28.08
CA ARG A 155 2.15 -8.62 28.08
C ARG A 155 2.05 -9.87 27.21
N ILE A 156 2.56 -9.80 25.98
CA ILE A 156 2.53 -10.91 25.02
C ILE A 156 3.32 -12.12 25.54
N ILE A 157 4.47 -11.88 26.20
CA ILE A 157 5.27 -12.95 26.80
C ILE A 157 4.57 -13.56 28.01
N SER A 158 3.86 -12.78 28.81
CA SER A 158 3.10 -13.26 29.96
C SER A 158 1.82 -14.01 29.58
N GLU A 159 1.13 -13.60 28.50
CA GLU A 159 -0.11 -14.21 28.01
C GLU A 159 0.14 -15.39 27.03
N GLY A 160 1.31 -15.43 26.39
CA GLY A 160 1.68 -16.43 25.38
C GLY A 160 2.28 -17.71 25.96
N GLY A 161 1.48 -18.76 26.06
CA GLY A 161 1.97 -20.11 26.39
C GLY A 161 2.79 -20.76 25.25
N LEU A 162 3.88 -21.45 25.65
CA LEU A 162 4.83 -22.28 24.89
C LEU A 162 5.98 -21.57 24.12
N ASP A 163 7.18 -22.09 24.37
CA ASP A 163 8.53 -21.55 24.14
C ASP A 163 8.89 -21.24 22.66
N ALA A 164 8.18 -21.86 21.70
CA ALA A 164 8.47 -21.71 20.27
C ALA A 164 8.15 -20.32 19.71
N GLY A 165 7.12 -19.64 20.25
CA GLY A 165 6.78 -18.26 19.88
C GLY A 165 7.85 -17.27 20.37
N LYS A 166 8.32 -17.48 21.61
CA LYS A 166 9.37 -16.68 22.24
C LYS A 166 10.69 -16.75 21.46
N GLY A 167 11.09 -17.93 20.98
CA GLY A 167 12.28 -18.10 20.14
C GLY A 167 12.21 -17.27 18.85
N LYS A 168 11.07 -17.31 18.13
CA LYS A 168 10.87 -16.52 16.91
C LYS A 168 10.90 -15.02 17.17
N LEU A 169 10.29 -14.57 18.26
CA LEU A 169 10.31 -13.17 18.68
C LEU A 169 11.72 -12.71 19.06
N LYS A 170 12.50 -13.56 19.75
CA LYS A 170 13.90 -13.29 20.07
C LYS A 170 14.76 -13.12 18.82
N THR A 171 14.66 -14.03 17.85
CA THR A 171 15.38 -13.89 16.58
C THR A 171 14.97 -12.65 15.79
N ALA A 172 13.68 -12.28 15.83
CA ALA A 172 13.21 -11.03 15.21
C ALA A 172 13.78 -9.79 15.92
N TRP A 173 13.87 -9.83 17.26
CA TRP A 173 14.51 -8.78 18.07
C TRP A 173 15.99 -8.61 17.73
N GLU A 174 16.77 -9.69 17.72
CA GLU A 174 18.21 -9.65 17.42
C GLU A 174 18.50 -8.98 16.06
N ARG A 175 17.69 -9.29 15.04
CA ARG A 175 17.79 -8.65 13.72
C ARG A 175 17.40 -7.17 13.73
N ALA A 176 16.45 -6.77 14.58
CA ALA A 176 16.07 -5.37 14.73
C ALA A 176 17.17 -4.59 15.44
N GLU A 177 17.72 -5.14 16.52
CA GLU A 177 18.82 -4.59 17.31
C GLU A 177 20.07 -4.34 16.44
N GLU A 178 20.45 -5.32 15.61
CA GLU A 178 21.56 -5.17 14.66
C GLU A 178 21.37 -3.94 13.74
N ARG A 179 20.17 -3.80 13.17
CA ARG A 179 19.83 -2.69 12.26
C ARG A 179 19.76 -1.35 12.97
N PHE A 180 19.24 -1.32 14.20
CA PHE A 180 19.27 -0.12 15.03
C PHE A 180 20.70 0.29 15.36
N GLY A 181 21.59 -0.67 15.64
CA GLY A 181 23.01 -0.42 15.83
C GLY A 181 23.68 0.17 14.59
N MET A 182 23.36 -0.33 13.39
CA MET A 182 23.84 0.25 12.13
C MET A 182 23.34 1.68 11.94
N LEU A 183 22.03 1.92 12.13
CA LEU A 183 21.43 3.25 12.02
C LEU A 183 22.04 4.24 13.02
N ALA A 184 22.24 3.82 14.27
CA ALA A 184 22.84 4.64 15.32
C ALA A 184 24.29 5.04 14.98
N LYS A 185 25.09 4.12 14.44
CA LYS A 185 26.44 4.42 13.97
C LYS A 185 26.43 5.44 12.83
N THR A 186 25.58 5.24 11.83
CA THR A 186 25.43 6.17 10.71
C THR A 186 24.96 7.56 11.17
N ALA A 187 23.94 7.62 12.04
CA ALA A 187 23.46 8.88 12.60
C ALA A 187 24.56 9.60 13.40
N ALA A 188 25.32 8.86 14.21
CA ALA A 188 26.40 9.42 15.02
C ALA A 188 27.58 9.96 14.21
N SER A 189 27.82 9.46 12.99
CA SER A 189 28.78 10.08 12.05
C SER A 189 28.16 11.26 11.31
N THR A 190 26.95 11.10 10.77
CA THR A 190 26.32 12.12 9.91
C THR A 190 25.94 13.38 10.67
N PHE A 191 25.47 13.28 11.92
CA PHE A 191 25.12 14.44 12.73
C PHE A 191 26.31 15.06 13.47
N ARG A 192 27.48 14.41 13.51
CA ARG A 192 28.72 15.00 14.04
C ARG A 192 29.41 15.94 13.05
N ASP A 193 29.21 15.71 11.75
CA ASP A 193 29.84 16.47 10.66
C ASP A 193 28.95 17.62 10.14
N GLY A 194 27.84 17.95 10.82
CA GLY A 194 26.99 19.09 10.48
C GLY A 194 27.57 20.40 11.00
N PRO A 195 27.52 21.52 10.25
CA PRO A 195 28.15 22.77 10.67
C PRO A 195 27.55 23.25 12.00
N GLU A 196 28.42 23.54 12.98
CA GLU A 196 28.06 24.32 14.15
C GLU A 196 27.44 25.64 13.68
N LYS A 197 26.22 25.92 14.11
CA LYS A 197 25.63 27.26 14.03
C LYS A 197 26.14 28.11 15.18
#